data_AF-A0A2G6ESJ1-F1
#
_entry.id   AF-A0A2G6ESJ1-F1
#
_cell.length_a   1.000
_cell.length_b   1.000
_cell.length_c   1.000
_cell.angle_alpha   90.00
_cell.angle_beta   90.00
_cell.angle_gamma   90.00
#
_symmetry.space_group_name_H-M   'P 1'
#
loop_
_entity.id
_entity.type
_entity.pdbx_description
1 polymer ?
#
loop_
_entity_poly.entity_id
_entity_poly.type
_entity_poly.pdbx_seq_one_letter_code
_entity_poly.pdbx_strand_id
1 'polypeptide(L)'
;TGMRERKITPKAVIEGPPPRKCPILLRQTSFKALNEAVTFVGDNGEAQSGHHTARFGEIEQRGVALTDKGRDLYDRLLAQARETLGSTPDEANADAYQSILAKTFTAFPDSYTALFKEKLAYFHYFATDKAVPDDIDLKQPDWPMLIEQGYVRIEPMVYEDFLPVSAAGIFQSNLQDGEQKQYQGSSNQQRFEGDLGCPVNDLTHWYESAQQHSMPQSQPRFSGWPG
;
A
#
# COMPACT_ATOMS: atom_id res chain seq x y z
N THR A 1 -2.22 15.89 -12.43
CA THR A 1 -2.55 17.01 -13.35
C THR A 1 -4.01 16.98 -13.77
N GLY A 2 -4.55 15.88 -14.29
CA GLY A 2 -5.94 15.80 -14.78
C GLY A 2 -7.08 16.06 -13.77
N MET A 3 -6.82 16.03 -12.46
CA MET A 3 -7.83 16.43 -11.44
C MET A 3 -8.05 17.94 -11.42
N ARG A 4 -6.98 18.75 -11.48
CA ARG A 4 -7.08 20.22 -11.44
C ARG A 4 -7.82 20.77 -12.65
N GLU A 5 -7.62 20.18 -13.82
CA GLU A 5 -8.37 20.50 -15.05
C GLU A 5 -9.88 20.25 -14.90
N ARG A 6 -10.26 19.30 -14.06
CA ARG A 6 -11.66 18.99 -13.72
C ARG A 6 -12.17 19.77 -12.49
N LYS A 7 -11.44 20.80 -12.04
CA LYS A 7 -11.75 21.61 -10.85
C LYS A 7 -11.78 20.80 -9.54
N ILE A 8 -11.05 19.69 -9.52
CA ILE A 8 -10.81 18.91 -8.31
C ILE A 8 -9.40 19.27 -7.83
N THR A 9 -9.30 19.88 -6.65
CA THR A 9 -8.01 20.29 -6.07
C THR A 9 -7.56 19.23 -5.06
N PRO A 10 -6.67 18.30 -5.44
CA PRO A 10 -6.08 17.37 -4.48
C PRO A 10 -5.06 18.07 -3.59
N LYS A 11 -4.81 17.48 -2.43
CA LYS A 11 -3.65 17.81 -1.60
C LYS A 11 -2.35 17.65 -2.39
N ALA A 12 -1.38 18.53 -2.16
CA ALA A 12 -0.08 18.44 -2.81
C ALA A 12 0.73 17.24 -2.30
N VAL A 13 0.58 16.89 -1.02
CA VAL A 13 1.23 15.71 -0.43
C VAL A 13 0.50 14.45 -0.91
N ILE A 14 1.27 13.54 -1.52
CA ILE A 14 0.85 12.18 -1.84
C ILE A 14 1.43 11.27 -0.76
N GLU A 15 0.56 10.49 -0.11
CA GLU A 15 0.97 9.48 0.86
C GLU A 15 1.43 8.20 0.16
N GLY A 16 2.27 7.43 0.86
CA GLY A 16 2.88 6.22 0.33
C GLY A 16 4.29 6.46 -0.23
N PRO A 17 4.86 5.49 -0.97
CA PRO A 17 6.16 5.64 -1.60
C PRO A 17 6.13 6.71 -2.72
N PRO A 18 7.30 7.19 -3.16
CA PRO A 18 7.37 8.05 -4.34
C PRO A 18 7.01 7.27 -5.61
N PRO A 19 6.91 7.93 -6.79
CA PRO A 19 6.74 7.23 -8.06
C PRO A 19 7.85 6.19 -8.30
N ARG A 20 7.46 5.01 -8.81
CA ARG A 20 8.33 3.84 -9.00
C ARG A 20 7.95 3.09 -10.27
N LYS A 21 8.91 2.39 -10.90
CA LYS A 21 8.64 1.47 -12.02
C LYS A 21 7.89 0.23 -11.54
N CYS A 22 8.23 -0.24 -10.35
CA CYS A 22 7.55 -1.32 -9.63
C CYS A 22 6.90 -0.71 -8.38
N PRO A 23 5.64 -0.23 -8.47
CA PRO A 23 4.91 0.32 -7.33
C PRO A 23 4.86 -0.69 -6.19
N ILE A 24 4.99 -0.22 -4.95
CA ILE A 24 4.92 -1.02 -3.71
C ILE A 24 3.80 -0.45 -2.83
N LEU A 25 3.14 -1.30 -2.04
CA LEU A 25 2.02 -0.92 -1.17
C LEU A 25 0.95 -0.14 -1.95
N LEU A 26 0.65 1.09 -1.55
CA LEU A 26 -0.22 1.98 -2.30
C LEU A 26 0.26 3.43 -2.20
N ARG A 27 -0.20 4.26 -3.13
CA ARG A 27 -0.04 5.71 -3.12
C ARG A 27 -1.43 6.35 -3.17
N GLN A 28 -1.66 7.39 -2.38
CA GLN A 28 -2.97 8.03 -2.33
C GLN A 28 -2.90 9.52 -2.06
N THR A 29 -3.97 10.23 -2.43
CA THR A 29 -4.20 11.62 -2.05
C THR A 29 -5.70 11.88 -1.94
N SER A 30 -6.07 12.93 -1.22
CA SER A 30 -7.47 13.32 -1.01
C SER A 30 -7.76 14.69 -1.61
N PHE A 31 -9.05 14.98 -1.79
CA PHE A 31 -9.54 16.26 -2.29
C PHE A 31 -10.90 16.58 -1.66
N LYS A 32 -11.21 17.87 -1.58
CA LYS A 32 -12.55 18.31 -1.17
C LYS A 32 -13.55 18.02 -2.30
N ALA A 33 -14.53 17.18 -2.04
CA ALA A 33 -15.53 16.76 -3.04
C ALA A 33 -16.79 17.62 -2.99
N LEU A 34 -17.36 17.82 -1.80
CA LEU A 34 -18.63 18.56 -1.62
C LEU A 34 -18.70 19.24 -0.25
N ASN A 35 -19.37 20.39 -0.16
CA ASN A 35 -19.86 20.94 1.12
C ASN A 35 -21.30 20.48 1.32
N GLU A 36 -21.61 19.84 2.44
CA GLU A 36 -22.97 19.46 2.79
C GLU A 36 -23.56 20.45 3.80
N ALA A 37 -24.83 20.79 3.59
CA ALA A 37 -25.62 21.52 4.58
C ALA A 37 -25.97 20.57 5.73
N VAL A 38 -25.84 21.06 6.95
CA VAL A 38 -26.24 20.35 8.16
C VAL A 38 -27.38 21.15 8.79
N THR A 39 -28.54 20.51 8.96
CA THR A 39 -29.70 21.16 9.57
C THR A 39 -29.74 20.83 11.05
N PHE A 40 -29.85 21.85 11.89
CA PHE A 40 -30.02 21.74 13.32
C PHE A 40 -31.47 22.10 13.67
N VAL A 41 -32.12 21.30 14.49
CA VAL A 41 -33.46 21.62 15.02
C VAL A 41 -33.26 22.25 16.38
N GLY A 42 -33.71 23.50 16.55
CA GLY A 42 -33.64 24.22 17.81
C GLY A 42 -34.71 23.75 18.80
N ASP A 43 -34.58 24.15 20.08
CA ASP A 43 -35.50 23.79 21.17
C ASP A 43 -36.95 24.26 20.94
N ASN A 44 -37.13 25.26 20.07
CA ASN A 44 -38.43 25.75 19.63
C ASN A 44 -39.04 24.97 18.44
N GLY A 45 -38.36 23.92 17.96
CA GLY A 45 -38.77 23.13 16.80
C GLY A 45 -38.45 23.76 15.45
N GLU A 46 -37.80 24.93 15.42
CA GLU A 46 -37.40 25.57 14.17
C GLU A 46 -36.10 24.97 13.63
N ALA A 47 -36.09 24.65 12.33
CA ALA A 47 -34.92 24.16 11.64
C ALA A 47 -34.02 25.33 11.22
N GLN A 48 -32.76 25.30 11.64
CA GLN A 48 -31.71 26.22 11.21
C GLN A 48 -30.68 25.47 10.36
N SER A 49 -30.35 26.01 9.19
CA SER A 49 -29.34 25.42 8.30
C SER A 49 -27.96 26.02 8.61
N GLY A 50 -26.98 25.14 8.92
CA GLY A 50 -25.55 25.47 8.97
C GLY A 50 -24.77 24.77 7.86
N HIS A 51 -23.52 25.19 7.65
CA HIS A 51 -22.60 24.55 6.70
C HIS A 51 -21.28 24.27 7.44
N HIS A 52 -21.08 23.03 7.90
CA HIS A 52 -19.85 22.67 8.62
C HIS A 52 -19.23 21.33 8.22
N THR A 53 -19.92 20.51 7.41
CA THR A 53 -19.40 19.20 7.01
C THR A 53 -18.93 19.23 5.55
N ALA A 54 -17.65 18.98 5.33
CA ALA A 54 -17.09 18.75 4.01
C ALA A 54 -16.96 17.24 3.78
N ARG A 55 -17.39 16.77 2.60
CA ARG A 55 -17.10 15.43 2.11
C ARG A 55 -15.84 15.48 1.29
N PHE A 56 -14.95 14.54 1.59
CA PHE A 56 -13.68 14.38 0.89
C PHE A 56 -13.75 13.14 0.00
N GLY A 57 -13.17 13.26 -1.19
CA GLY A 57 -12.88 12.13 -2.04
C GLY A 57 -11.42 11.72 -1.89
N GLU A 58 -11.14 10.49 -2.28
CA GLU A 58 -9.80 9.90 -2.24
C GLU A 58 -9.52 9.21 -3.58
N ILE A 59 -8.26 9.16 -3.96
CA ILE A 59 -7.78 8.39 -5.10
C ILE A 59 -6.55 7.61 -4.68
N GLU A 60 -6.49 6.33 -5.06
CA GLU A 60 -5.39 5.44 -4.76
C GLU A 60 -4.82 4.74 -6.02
N GLN A 61 -3.55 4.38 -5.94
CA GLN A 61 -2.85 3.49 -6.86
C GLN A 61 -2.23 2.37 -6.04
N ARG A 62 -2.61 1.12 -6.32
CA ARG A 62 -2.08 -0.06 -5.64
C ARG A 62 -0.86 -0.63 -6.38
N GLY A 63 0.11 -1.09 -5.62
CA GLY A 63 1.34 -1.74 -6.06
C GLY A 63 1.46 -3.14 -5.46
N VAL A 64 2.69 -3.68 -5.43
CA VAL A 64 2.95 -5.01 -4.88
C VAL A 64 2.92 -5.02 -3.35
N ALA A 65 2.35 -6.09 -2.78
CA ALA A 65 2.40 -6.38 -1.36
C ALA A 65 3.83 -6.70 -0.91
N LEU A 66 4.22 -6.13 0.24
CA LEU A 66 5.56 -6.32 0.81
C LEU A 66 5.55 -7.43 1.84
N THR A 67 6.65 -8.18 1.91
CA THR A 67 6.96 -9.04 3.06
C THR A 67 7.26 -8.18 4.28
N ASP A 68 7.36 -8.78 5.47
CA ASP A 68 7.82 -8.07 6.68
C ASP A 68 9.18 -7.39 6.45
N LYS A 69 10.12 -8.08 5.79
CA LYS A 69 11.43 -7.50 5.43
C LYS A 69 11.29 -6.29 4.49
N GLY A 70 10.41 -6.39 3.49
CA GLY A 70 10.12 -5.27 2.60
C GLY A 70 9.48 -4.10 3.33
N ARG A 71 8.58 -4.40 4.26
CA ARG A 71 7.90 -3.41 5.08
C ARG A 71 8.86 -2.70 6.04
N ASP A 72 9.76 -3.43 6.69
CA ASP A 72 10.82 -2.85 7.52
C ASP A 72 11.73 -1.90 6.72
N LEU A 73 12.08 -2.27 5.49
CA LEU A 73 12.85 -1.39 4.61
C LEU A 73 12.05 -0.13 4.25
N TYR A 74 10.78 -0.30 3.89
CA TYR A 74 9.87 0.82 3.59
C TYR A 74 9.77 1.79 4.79
N ASP A 75 9.48 1.28 5.98
CA ASP A 75 9.27 2.08 7.18
C ASP A 75 10.57 2.82 7.59
N ARG A 76 11.73 2.17 7.49
CA ARG A 76 13.03 2.84 7.73
C ARG A 76 13.30 3.97 6.75
N LEU A 77 13.07 3.76 5.45
CA LEU A 77 13.31 4.81 4.43
C LEU A 77 12.30 5.96 4.56
N LEU A 78 11.05 5.67 4.93
CA LEU A 78 10.04 6.70 5.20
C LEU A 78 10.43 7.53 6.43
N ALA A 79 10.89 6.89 7.51
CA ALA A 79 11.38 7.57 8.71
C ALA A 79 12.59 8.47 8.38
N GLN A 80 13.57 7.95 7.63
CA GLN A 80 14.74 8.71 7.19
C GLN A 80 14.35 9.93 6.33
N ALA A 81 13.37 9.79 5.43
CA ALA A 81 12.88 10.91 4.63
C ALA A 81 12.23 12.00 5.49
N ARG A 82 11.44 11.62 6.50
CA ARG A 82 10.82 12.56 7.45
C ARG A 82 11.86 13.25 8.34
N GLU A 83 12.85 12.51 8.82
CA GLU A 83 13.97 13.06 9.59
C GLU A 83 14.77 14.07 8.75
N THR A 84 15.04 13.74 7.48
CA THR A 84 15.74 14.63 6.54
C THR A 84 14.96 15.91 6.24
N LEU A 85 13.62 15.83 6.18
CA LEU A 85 12.76 17.01 6.02
C LEU A 85 12.80 17.91 7.27
N GLY A 86 12.96 17.32 8.46
CA GLY A 86 13.04 18.03 9.74
C GLY A 86 11.72 18.69 10.19
N SER A 87 10.61 18.38 9.50
CA SER A 87 9.27 18.89 9.80
C SER A 87 8.21 17.92 9.29
N THR A 88 6.96 18.16 9.67
CA THR A 88 5.81 17.37 9.20
C THR A 88 5.51 17.73 7.73
N PRO A 89 5.33 16.76 6.83
CA PRO A 89 4.91 17.03 5.46
C PRO A 89 3.56 17.76 5.40
N ASP A 90 3.50 18.87 4.67
CA ASP A 90 2.32 19.69 4.45
C ASP A 90 2.29 20.29 3.04
N GLU A 91 1.28 21.12 2.75
CA GLU A 91 1.13 21.77 1.44
C GLU A 91 2.29 22.74 1.11
N ALA A 92 2.92 23.35 2.11
CA ALA A 92 3.97 24.35 1.91
C ALA A 92 5.34 23.69 1.61
N ASN A 93 5.58 22.50 2.16
CA ASN A 93 6.84 21.77 1.97
C ASN A 93 6.71 20.54 1.04
N ALA A 94 5.56 20.35 0.39
CA ALA A 94 5.24 19.17 -0.41
C ALA A 94 6.32 18.84 -1.48
N ASP A 95 6.77 19.83 -2.26
CA ASP A 95 7.77 19.62 -3.31
C ASP A 95 9.14 19.17 -2.75
N ALA A 96 9.54 19.78 -1.62
CA ALA A 96 10.77 19.41 -0.92
C ALA A 96 10.64 18.00 -0.33
N TYR A 97 9.52 17.69 0.31
CA TYR A 97 9.24 16.36 0.85
C TYR A 97 9.27 15.28 -0.24
N GLN A 98 8.58 15.49 -1.37
CA GLN A 98 8.57 14.53 -2.48
C GLN A 98 9.96 14.33 -3.08
N SER A 99 10.77 15.38 -3.18
CA SER A 99 12.16 15.30 -3.66
C SER A 99 13.06 14.49 -2.70
N ILE A 100 12.94 14.73 -1.40
CA ILE A 100 13.65 13.97 -0.37
C ILE A 100 13.20 12.50 -0.40
N LEU A 101 11.89 12.27 -0.43
CA LEU A 101 11.30 10.94 -0.47
C LEU A 101 11.80 10.15 -1.68
N ALA A 102 11.77 10.74 -2.88
CA ALA A 102 12.28 10.14 -4.11
C ALA A 102 13.78 9.78 -4.00
N LYS A 103 14.60 10.68 -3.45
CA LYS A 103 16.03 10.43 -3.25
C LYS A 103 16.27 9.29 -2.26
N THR A 104 15.60 9.31 -1.11
CA THR A 104 15.77 8.28 -0.06
C THR A 104 15.34 6.90 -0.54
N PHE A 105 14.23 6.82 -1.28
CA PHE A 105 13.71 5.54 -1.80
C PHE A 105 14.48 4.95 -2.99
N THR A 106 15.53 5.61 -3.48
CA THR A 106 16.49 4.98 -4.40
C THR A 106 17.18 3.76 -3.76
N ALA A 107 17.24 3.70 -2.43
CA ALA A 107 17.73 2.54 -1.68
C ALA A 107 16.75 1.34 -1.70
N PHE A 108 15.51 1.52 -2.18
CA PHE A 108 14.55 0.43 -2.33
C PHE A 108 14.60 -0.11 -3.78
N PRO A 109 14.90 -1.40 -4.03
CA PRO A 109 15.05 -1.95 -5.37
C PRO A 109 13.82 -1.75 -6.27
N ASP A 110 13.98 -1.22 -7.48
CA ASP A 110 12.87 -0.85 -8.38
C ASP A 110 12.74 -1.77 -9.61
N SER A 111 12.93 -3.07 -9.39
CA SER A 111 12.60 -4.11 -10.36
C SER A 111 12.02 -5.33 -9.65
N TYR A 112 11.01 -5.98 -10.24
CA TYR A 112 10.38 -7.16 -9.64
C TYR A 112 11.38 -8.30 -9.39
N THR A 113 12.37 -8.48 -10.27
CA THR A 113 13.43 -9.48 -10.08
C THR A 113 14.28 -9.18 -8.84
N ALA A 114 14.66 -7.92 -8.59
CA ALA A 114 15.42 -7.56 -7.40
C ALA A 114 14.58 -7.70 -6.13
N LEU A 115 13.33 -7.23 -6.16
CA LEU A 115 12.37 -7.40 -5.06
C LEU A 115 12.18 -8.86 -4.68
N PHE A 116 12.07 -9.74 -5.69
CA PHE A 116 12.01 -11.17 -5.52
C PHE A 116 13.31 -11.75 -4.92
N LYS A 117 14.47 -11.48 -5.54
CA LYS A 117 15.78 -12.01 -5.09
C LYS A 117 16.09 -11.59 -3.64
N GLU A 118 15.70 -10.39 -3.26
CA GLU A 118 15.89 -9.86 -1.91
C GLU A 118 14.76 -10.21 -0.93
N LYS A 119 13.72 -10.94 -1.37
CA LYS A 119 12.55 -11.34 -0.56
C LYS A 119 11.81 -10.16 0.05
N LEU A 120 11.65 -9.08 -0.71
CA LEU A 120 11.01 -7.84 -0.26
C LEU A 120 9.52 -7.77 -0.59
N ALA A 121 9.04 -8.58 -1.53
CA ALA A 121 7.65 -8.54 -1.98
C ALA A 121 7.11 -9.93 -2.27
N TYR A 122 5.78 -10.05 -2.27
CA TYR A 122 5.08 -11.28 -2.61
C TYR A 122 4.78 -11.37 -4.11
N PHE A 123 4.84 -12.59 -4.64
CA PHE A 123 4.66 -12.86 -6.07
C PHE A 123 3.77 -14.09 -6.30
N HIS A 124 2.96 -14.02 -7.35
CA HIS A 124 2.36 -15.19 -7.95
C HIS A 124 3.36 -15.86 -8.89
N TYR A 125 3.43 -17.18 -8.85
CA TYR A 125 4.27 -17.98 -9.72
C TYR A 125 3.41 -18.62 -10.81
N PHE A 126 3.91 -18.63 -12.03
CA PHE A 126 3.26 -19.28 -13.16
C PHE A 126 4.28 -20.10 -13.93
N ALA A 127 3.95 -21.36 -14.20
CA ALA A 127 4.71 -22.15 -15.15
C ALA A 127 4.62 -21.50 -16.54
N THR A 128 5.70 -21.63 -17.30
CA THR A 128 5.74 -21.24 -18.71
C THR A 128 5.62 -22.47 -19.61
N ASP A 129 5.49 -22.26 -20.92
CA ASP A 129 5.51 -23.36 -21.90
C ASP A 129 6.91 -24.01 -22.05
N LYS A 130 7.95 -23.43 -21.43
CA LYS A 130 9.31 -23.97 -21.50
C LYS A 130 9.42 -25.22 -20.65
N ALA A 131 9.71 -26.36 -21.28
CA ALA A 131 9.91 -27.62 -20.60
C ALA A 131 11.08 -27.55 -19.62
N VAL A 132 10.84 -27.92 -18.37
CA VAL A 132 11.87 -28.05 -17.35
C VAL A 132 12.69 -29.31 -17.63
N PRO A 133 14.03 -29.24 -17.70
CA PRO A 133 14.90 -30.41 -17.81
C PRO A 133 14.68 -31.44 -16.70
N ASP A 134 14.80 -32.73 -17.03
CA ASP A 134 14.56 -33.85 -16.11
C ASP A 134 15.57 -33.92 -14.94
N ASP A 135 16.73 -33.26 -15.08
CA ASP A 135 17.78 -33.20 -14.05
C ASP A 135 17.50 -32.15 -12.96
N ILE A 136 16.45 -31.32 -13.11
CA ILE A 136 16.06 -30.33 -12.09
C ILE A 136 15.10 -30.97 -11.08
N ASP A 137 15.49 -30.98 -9.81
CA ASP A 137 14.63 -31.45 -8.72
C ASP A 137 13.52 -30.44 -8.37
N LEU A 138 12.33 -30.67 -8.93
CA LEU A 138 11.14 -29.87 -8.64
C LEU A 138 10.54 -30.12 -7.24
N LYS A 139 11.06 -31.07 -6.44
CA LYS A 139 10.67 -31.23 -5.03
C LYS A 139 11.37 -30.23 -4.12
N GLN A 140 12.53 -29.73 -4.53
CA GLN A 140 13.28 -28.67 -3.86
C GLN A 140 13.71 -27.62 -4.90
N PRO A 141 12.75 -26.87 -5.47
CA PRO A 141 13.02 -25.97 -6.58
C PRO A 141 13.93 -24.81 -6.18
N ASP A 142 14.98 -24.58 -6.95
CA ASP A 142 15.72 -23.31 -6.95
C ASP A 142 14.92 -22.27 -7.73
N TRP A 143 14.01 -21.57 -7.03
CA TRP A 143 13.13 -20.57 -7.63
C TRP A 143 13.89 -19.47 -8.38
N PRO A 144 14.95 -18.83 -7.82
CA PRO A 144 15.79 -17.90 -8.57
C PRO A 144 16.27 -18.44 -9.92
N MET A 145 16.80 -19.67 -9.96
CA MET A 145 17.28 -20.28 -11.19
C MET A 145 16.12 -20.56 -12.17
N LEU A 146 15.00 -21.11 -11.70
CA LEU A 146 13.84 -21.40 -12.54
C LEU A 146 13.24 -20.15 -13.19
N ILE A 147 13.25 -19.04 -12.46
CA ILE A 147 12.77 -17.74 -12.96
C ILE A 147 13.77 -17.13 -13.94
N GLU A 148 15.06 -17.14 -13.61
CA GLU A 148 16.12 -16.58 -14.46
C GLU A 148 16.26 -17.32 -15.79
N GLN A 149 16.04 -18.65 -15.79
CA GLN A 149 16.02 -19.46 -17.00
C GLN A 149 14.67 -19.44 -17.72
N GLY A 150 13.67 -18.73 -17.20
CA GLY A 150 12.36 -18.57 -17.83
C GLY A 150 11.50 -19.82 -17.86
N TYR A 151 11.73 -20.78 -16.96
CA TYR A 151 10.83 -21.92 -16.75
C TYR A 151 9.58 -21.50 -15.97
N VAL A 152 9.75 -20.53 -15.07
CA VAL A 152 8.69 -19.95 -14.24
C VAL A 152 8.72 -18.44 -14.44
N ARG A 153 7.55 -17.83 -14.58
CA ARG A 153 7.41 -16.36 -14.54
C ARG A 153 6.77 -15.97 -13.21
N ILE A 154 7.09 -14.78 -12.73
CA ILE A 154 6.49 -14.21 -11.52
C ILE A 154 5.68 -12.97 -11.87
N GLU A 155 4.56 -12.77 -11.18
CA GLU A 155 3.79 -11.53 -11.21
C GLU A 155 3.64 -10.97 -9.80
N PRO A 156 3.72 -9.64 -9.61
CA PRO A 156 3.54 -9.02 -8.30
C PRO A 156 2.14 -9.29 -7.75
N MET A 157 2.05 -9.72 -6.49
CA MET A 157 0.76 -9.77 -5.78
C MET A 157 0.34 -8.37 -5.38
N VAL A 158 -0.84 -7.93 -5.80
CA VAL A 158 -1.35 -6.59 -5.48
C VAL A 158 -1.57 -6.44 -3.97
N TYR A 159 -1.22 -5.28 -3.42
CA TYR A 159 -1.49 -4.94 -2.03
C TYR A 159 -2.96 -4.56 -1.84
N GLU A 160 -3.68 -5.41 -1.12
CA GLU A 160 -5.13 -5.32 -0.85
C GLU A 160 -5.49 -4.66 0.51
N ASP A 161 -4.49 -4.11 1.22
CA ASP A 161 -4.72 -3.45 2.51
C ASP A 161 -4.51 -1.93 2.44
N PHE A 162 -4.33 -1.27 3.59
CA PHE A 162 -4.21 0.17 3.74
C PHE A 162 -2.89 0.55 4.42
N LEU A 163 -2.38 1.74 4.10
CA LEU A 163 -1.26 2.29 4.87
C LEU A 163 -1.73 2.57 6.32
N PRO A 164 -0.94 2.21 7.34
CA PRO A 164 -1.36 2.14 8.75
C PRO A 164 -1.77 3.47 9.40
N VAL A 165 -1.57 4.62 8.76
CA VAL A 165 -1.83 5.96 9.35
C VAL A 165 -2.74 6.84 8.47
N SER A 166 -3.23 6.31 7.36
CA SER A 166 -3.78 7.16 6.30
C SER A 166 -5.22 7.61 6.52
N ALA A 167 -6.10 6.73 6.97
CA ALA A 167 -7.51 7.11 7.13
C ALA A 167 -7.67 8.23 8.17
N ALA A 168 -7.09 8.09 9.37
CA ALA A 168 -7.23 9.10 10.43
C ALA A 168 -6.45 10.41 10.15
N GLY A 169 -5.25 10.32 9.57
CA GLY A 169 -4.40 11.48 9.28
C GLY A 169 -4.90 12.35 8.13
N ILE A 170 -5.54 11.75 7.12
CA ILE A 170 -6.16 12.49 6.01
C ILE A 170 -7.33 13.33 6.52
N PHE A 171 -8.17 12.78 7.39
CA PHE A 171 -9.29 13.54 7.98
C PHE A 171 -8.83 14.56 9.02
N GLN A 172 -7.82 14.24 9.84
CA GLN A 172 -7.27 15.20 10.80
C GLN A 172 -6.59 16.39 10.12
N SER A 173 -5.79 16.19 9.06
CA SER A 173 -5.18 17.31 8.32
C SER A 173 -6.20 18.10 7.47
N ASN A 174 -7.43 17.61 7.30
CA ASN A 174 -8.54 18.33 6.70
C ASN A 174 -9.31 19.22 7.71
N LEU A 175 -9.08 19.03 9.00
CA LEU A 175 -9.64 19.79 10.11
C LEU A 175 -8.50 20.63 10.70
N GLN A 176 -8.59 21.95 10.69
CA GLN A 176 -7.50 22.83 11.13
C GLN A 176 -6.89 22.43 12.50
N ASP A 177 -5.55 22.54 12.59
CA ASP A 177 -4.74 22.57 13.81
C ASP A 177 -4.90 21.42 14.83
N GLY A 178 -4.80 20.16 14.36
CA GLY A 178 -4.56 19.01 15.24
C GLY A 178 -3.11 18.52 15.15
N GLU A 179 -2.40 18.45 16.28
CA GLU A 179 -1.08 17.79 16.34
C GLU A 179 -1.16 16.35 15.84
N GLN A 180 -0.27 15.96 14.92
CA GLN A 180 -0.10 14.58 14.51
C GLN A 180 0.40 13.76 15.70
N LYS A 181 -0.50 13.08 16.40
CA LYS A 181 -0.12 12.15 17.46
C LYS A 181 0.57 10.95 16.83
N GLN A 182 1.85 10.80 17.15
CA GLN A 182 2.62 9.60 16.87
C GLN A 182 2.03 8.48 17.73
N TYR A 183 1.25 7.57 17.11
CA TYR A 183 0.67 6.42 17.80
C TYR A 183 1.77 5.40 18.12
N GLN A 184 2.53 5.67 19.19
CA GLN A 184 3.27 4.66 19.94
C GLN A 184 2.38 4.24 21.11
N GLY A 185 1.52 3.25 20.93
CA GLY A 185 0.63 2.79 22.00
C GLY A 185 -0.03 1.45 21.68
N SER A 186 0.16 0.49 22.57
CA SER A 186 -0.38 -0.89 22.59
C SER A 186 -1.62 -1.09 21.73
N SER A 187 -1.52 -2.03 20.79
CA SER A 187 -2.64 -2.48 19.95
C SER A 187 -3.89 -2.76 20.81
N ASN A 188 -4.95 -1.96 20.61
CA ASN A 188 -6.27 -2.24 21.16
C ASN A 188 -6.97 -3.40 20.42
N GLN A 189 -6.24 -4.21 19.65
CA GLN A 189 -6.77 -5.28 18.82
C GLN A 189 -7.62 -6.26 19.62
N GLN A 190 -7.19 -6.69 20.81
CA GLN A 190 -8.02 -7.59 21.63
C GLN A 190 -9.40 -7.02 21.95
N ARG A 191 -9.47 -5.71 22.23
CA ARG A 191 -10.74 -5.02 22.47
C ARG A 191 -11.54 -4.88 21.18
N PHE A 192 -10.88 -4.48 20.09
CA PHE A 192 -11.50 -4.36 18.78
C PHE A 192 -12.09 -5.68 18.29
N GLU A 193 -11.34 -6.78 18.38
CA GLU A 193 -11.79 -8.13 18.05
C GLU A 193 -12.91 -8.61 18.96
N GLY A 194 -12.88 -8.22 20.25
CA GLY A 194 -13.98 -8.44 21.19
C GLY A 194 -15.28 -7.77 20.75
N ASP A 195 -15.21 -6.52 20.30
CA ASP A 195 -16.37 -5.77 19.79
C ASP A 195 -16.79 -6.25 18.38
N LEU A 196 -15.85 -6.69 17.55
CA LEU A 196 -16.09 -7.25 16.21
C LEU A 196 -16.73 -8.66 16.28
N GLY A 197 -16.43 -9.42 17.33
CA GLY A 197 -16.92 -10.79 17.54
C GLY A 197 -16.06 -11.88 16.88
N CYS A 198 -14.94 -11.52 16.26
CA CYS A 198 -13.99 -12.47 15.65
C CYS A 198 -12.58 -11.86 15.57
N PRO A 199 -11.54 -12.70 15.44
CA PRO A 199 -10.18 -12.21 15.20
C PRO A 199 -10.06 -11.55 13.83
N VAL A 200 -9.21 -10.52 13.71
CA VAL A 200 -8.85 -9.97 12.41
C VAL A 200 -7.91 -10.92 11.67
N ASN A 201 -7.99 -10.94 10.34
CA ASN A 201 -7.10 -11.78 9.54
C ASN A 201 -5.65 -11.29 9.61
N ASP A 202 -4.72 -12.24 9.71
CA ASP A 202 -3.30 -11.97 9.51
C ASP A 202 -3.02 -11.86 8.00
N LEU A 203 -2.81 -10.64 7.55
CA LEU A 203 -2.54 -10.34 6.14
C LEU A 203 -1.20 -10.90 5.68
N THR A 204 -0.16 -10.84 6.50
CA THR A 204 1.15 -11.41 6.17
C THR A 204 0.99 -12.91 5.89
N HIS A 205 0.27 -13.61 6.77
CA HIS A 205 -0.03 -15.03 6.58
C HIS A 205 -0.88 -15.30 5.32
N TRP A 206 -1.83 -14.41 5.00
CA TRP A 206 -2.63 -14.53 3.78
C TRP A 206 -1.78 -14.42 2.51
N TYR A 207 -0.91 -13.42 2.43
CA TYR A 207 0.00 -13.26 1.27
C TYR A 207 0.99 -14.42 1.15
N GLU A 208 1.56 -14.88 2.28
CA GLU A 208 2.44 -16.05 2.30
C GLU A 208 1.75 -17.30 1.78
N SER A 209 0.53 -17.54 2.26
CA SER A 209 -0.30 -18.66 1.83
C SER A 209 -0.59 -18.55 0.34
N ALA A 210 -1.11 -17.42 -0.14
CA ALA A 210 -1.45 -17.24 -1.54
C ALA A 210 -0.23 -17.36 -2.48
N GLN A 211 0.94 -16.87 -2.06
CA GLN A 211 2.19 -17.09 -2.77
C GLN A 211 2.53 -18.59 -2.86
N GLN A 212 2.51 -19.31 -1.74
CA GLN A 212 2.79 -20.75 -1.70
C GLN A 212 1.82 -21.55 -2.57
N HIS A 213 0.52 -21.22 -2.55
CA HIS A 213 -0.48 -21.89 -3.39
C HIS A 213 -0.26 -21.65 -4.89
N SER A 214 0.30 -20.51 -5.27
CA SER A 214 0.63 -20.22 -6.68
C SER A 214 1.87 -20.97 -7.17
N MET A 215 2.72 -21.46 -6.27
CA MET A 215 3.94 -22.16 -6.67
C MET A 215 3.59 -23.42 -7.48
N PRO A 216 4.13 -23.55 -8.70
CA PRO A 216 3.89 -24.72 -9.53
C PRO A 216 4.24 -26.00 -8.76
N GLN A 217 3.24 -26.85 -8.53
CA GLN A 217 3.46 -28.14 -7.87
C GLN A 217 4.23 -29.07 -8.81
N SER A 218 4.97 -30.03 -8.25
CA SER A 218 5.67 -31.09 -8.98
C SER A 218 4.68 -32.03 -9.67
N GLN A 219 4.01 -31.59 -10.74
CA GLN A 219 3.27 -32.45 -11.64
C GLN A 219 4.04 -32.60 -12.95
N PRO A 220 4.16 -33.83 -13.51
CA PRO A 220 5.03 -34.11 -14.65
C PRO A 220 4.57 -33.52 -16.00
N ARG A 221 3.53 -32.68 -16.01
CA ARG A 221 3.17 -31.81 -17.14
C ARG A 221 2.44 -30.59 -16.60
N PHE A 222 2.95 -29.38 -16.87
CA PHE A 222 2.17 -28.14 -16.76
C PHE A 222 1.17 -28.03 -17.92
N SER A 223 0.29 -29.03 -18.06
CA SER A 223 -0.80 -29.01 -19.02
C SER A 223 -2.12 -29.08 -18.27
N GLY A 224 -2.71 -27.92 -17.97
CA GLY A 224 -4.06 -27.86 -17.43
C GLY A 224 -4.34 -26.68 -16.51
N TRP A 225 -4.17 -25.45 -17.00
CA TRP A 225 -4.93 -24.31 -16.46
C TRP A 225 -5.78 -23.73 -17.59
N PRO A 226 -7.11 -23.59 -17.41
CA PRO A 226 -7.96 -22.91 -18.39
C PRO A 226 -7.64 -21.41 -18.37
N GLY A 227 -7.44 -20.85 -19.56
CA GLY A 227 -7.22 -19.42 -19.77
C GLY A 227 -8.47 -18.56 -19.60
#